data_AF-A0A7X9AH62-F1
#
_entry.id   AF-A0A7X9AH62-F1
#
_cell.length_a   1.000
_cell.length_b   1.000
_cell.length_c   1.000
_cell.angle_alpha   90.00
_cell.angle_beta   90.00
_cell.angle_gamma   90.00
#
_symmetry.space_group_name_H-M   'P 1'
#
loop_
_entity.id
_entity.type
_entity.pdbx_description
1 polymer ?
#
loop_
_entity_poly.entity_id
_entity_poly.type
_entity_poly.pdbx_seq_one_letter_code
_entity_poly.pdbx_strand_id
1 'polypeptide(L)'
;MHKSSRFLLLLALFLGALLPGVCQAQEDPLQVESRRRVAAADLRLASNWLAYAYQIPRRVPQEMLLAGYGYGNTLVALALVGRGASLNEVLEQRQRHLWPEVARRVEVDVDRLPGAIRDLMSSGIDQPAPEPLHFLPDVRPGLAERLRLPAFSPTIPDPVAVERFGLRPQEVENIRLVLDNPNEVPEEWLRLPAGRSLLTADWLIAATLAKFKPFPLETLLETRLGQVIEWADVVSLFGMNPQVLTQGPLAAVYPALTGVPPNTILSAHRRTRFPDQLPLRYDLERLPTTQKTALRPLLSWTYQETPGERARLDAEDLELAEQAIALALTRSSGLELAVILEQRAEGDSWAGIVQRFAIDMTGQEDLWAAIQAREAR
;
A
#
# COMPACT_ATOMS: atom_id res chain seq x y z
N MET A 1 63.72 38.31 -17.12
CA MET A 1 62.73 38.83 -16.13
C MET A 1 61.32 38.27 -16.41
N HIS A 2 61.15 36.94 -16.34
CA HIS A 2 59.87 36.25 -16.59
C HIS A 2 59.60 35.21 -15.50
N LYS A 3 59.42 35.67 -14.25
CA LYS A 3 58.99 34.79 -13.14
C LYS A 3 57.74 35.26 -12.39
N SER A 4 57.27 36.49 -12.61
CA SER A 4 56.14 37.05 -11.85
C SER A 4 54.74 36.82 -12.45
N SER A 5 54.64 36.32 -13.70
CA SER A 5 53.34 36.15 -14.37
C SER A 5 52.67 34.78 -14.11
N ARG A 6 53.44 33.73 -13.83
CA ARG A 6 52.89 32.39 -13.51
C ARG A 6 52.35 32.28 -12.07
N PHE A 7 52.84 33.13 -11.16
CA PHE A 7 52.39 33.12 -9.76
C PHE A 7 50.99 33.76 -9.60
N LEU A 8 50.68 34.80 -10.38
CA LEU A 8 49.37 35.45 -10.37
C LEU A 8 48.27 34.59 -11.03
N LEU A 9 48.60 33.78 -12.04
CA LEU A 9 47.63 32.86 -12.66
C LEU A 9 47.31 31.66 -11.76
N LEU A 10 48.28 31.18 -10.99
CA LEU A 10 48.09 30.13 -9.97
C LEU A 10 47.33 30.66 -8.75
N LEU A 11 47.53 31.93 -8.36
CA LEU A 11 46.77 32.55 -7.27
C LEU A 11 45.30 32.79 -7.66
N ALA A 12 45.02 33.15 -8.92
CA ALA A 12 43.65 33.29 -9.44
C ALA A 12 42.91 31.94 -9.56
N LEU A 13 43.62 30.86 -9.89
CA LEU A 13 43.06 29.50 -9.88
C LEU A 13 42.86 28.95 -8.45
N PHE A 14 43.66 29.36 -7.47
CA PHE A 14 43.46 28.98 -6.07
C PHE A 14 42.36 29.80 -5.37
N LEU A 15 42.18 31.07 -5.73
CA LEU A 15 41.08 31.90 -5.21
C LEU A 15 39.73 31.59 -5.86
N GLY A 16 39.70 31.01 -7.07
CA GLY A 16 38.49 30.46 -7.69
C GLY A 16 38.07 29.08 -7.14
N ALA A 17 38.95 28.38 -6.42
CA ALA A 17 38.70 27.05 -5.87
C ALA A 17 38.30 27.04 -4.38
N LEU A 18 38.17 28.22 -3.75
CA LEU A 18 37.80 28.38 -2.33
C LEU A 18 36.38 28.93 -2.10
N LEU A 19 35.52 28.88 -3.11
CA LEU A 19 34.08 29.08 -2.93
C LEU A 19 33.29 27.84 -3.38
N PRO A 20 33.15 26.81 -2.53
CA PRO A 20 31.89 26.09 -2.43
C PRO A 20 31.03 26.80 -1.39
N GLY A 21 30.76 28.08 -1.63
CA GLY A 21 29.65 28.79 -1.01
C GLY A 21 28.39 28.60 -1.84
N VAL A 22 28.10 27.36 -2.25
CA VAL A 22 26.71 27.02 -2.51
C VAL A 22 26.09 27.08 -1.13
N CYS A 23 25.36 28.16 -0.86
CA CYS A 23 24.29 28.14 0.12
C CYS A 23 23.32 27.03 -0.28
N GLN A 24 23.67 25.78 0.01
CA GLN A 24 22.68 24.84 0.45
C GLN A 24 22.16 25.51 1.72
N ALA A 25 21.04 26.22 1.60
CA ALA A 25 20.26 26.57 2.78
C ALA A 25 20.15 25.26 3.56
N GLN A 26 20.89 25.19 4.67
CA GLN A 26 20.92 24.02 5.51
C GLN A 26 19.50 23.92 6.04
N GLU A 27 18.67 23.09 5.39
CA GLU A 27 17.27 22.90 5.78
C GLU A 27 17.27 22.64 7.28
N ASP A 28 16.50 23.44 8.01
CA ASP A 28 16.42 23.35 9.47
C ASP A 28 16.15 21.87 9.84
N PRO A 29 16.97 21.23 10.69
CA PRO A 29 16.79 19.84 11.06
C PRO A 29 15.37 19.51 11.52
N LEU A 30 14.67 20.46 12.17
CA LEU A 30 13.28 20.31 12.58
C LEU A 30 12.31 20.30 11.38
N GLN A 31 12.58 21.11 10.36
CA GLN A 31 11.81 21.12 9.12
C GLN A 31 12.02 19.82 8.32
N VAL A 32 13.26 19.30 8.30
CA VAL A 32 13.55 18.01 7.66
C VAL A 32 12.81 16.88 8.36
N GLU A 33 12.80 16.86 9.69
CA GLU A 33 12.10 15.83 10.47
C GLU A 33 10.59 15.90 10.27
N SER A 34 10.00 17.10 10.31
CA SER A 34 8.58 17.31 10.01
C SER A 34 8.23 16.81 8.60
N ARG A 35 9.03 17.15 7.58
CA ARG A 35 8.81 16.67 6.21
C ARG A 35 8.97 15.15 6.07
N ARG A 36 9.82 14.50 6.86
CA ARG A 36 9.90 13.02 6.86
C ARG A 36 8.62 12.37 7.40
N ARG A 37 7.91 13.03 8.31
CA ARG A 37 6.58 12.59 8.78
C ARG A 37 5.53 12.82 7.69
N VAL A 38 5.58 13.95 7.00
CA VAL A 38 4.74 14.20 5.80
C VAL A 38 4.97 13.11 4.76
N ALA A 39 6.22 12.77 4.45
CA ALA A 39 6.55 11.70 3.52
C ALA A 39 5.99 10.32 3.94
N ALA A 40 5.94 10.04 5.24
CA ALA A 40 5.32 8.83 5.77
C ALA A 40 3.81 8.80 5.55
N ALA A 41 3.11 9.91 5.84
CA ALA A 41 1.67 10.02 5.64
C ALA A 41 1.29 10.01 4.14
N ASP A 42 2.07 10.70 3.32
CA ASP A 42 1.93 10.76 1.87
C ASP A 42 2.06 9.39 1.21
N LEU A 43 3.02 8.58 1.66
CA LEU A 43 3.15 7.20 1.21
C LEU A 43 1.87 6.41 1.48
N ARG A 44 1.27 6.56 2.66
CA ARG A 44 0.02 5.86 3.01
C ARG A 44 -1.12 6.29 2.10
N LEU A 45 -1.31 7.60 1.91
CA LEU A 45 -2.32 8.14 1.00
C LEU A 45 -2.13 7.63 -0.43
N ALA A 46 -0.94 7.77 -1.00
CA ALA A 46 -0.67 7.35 -2.37
C ALA A 46 -0.81 5.83 -2.54
N SER A 47 -0.47 5.05 -1.51
CA SER A 47 -0.68 3.60 -1.52
C SER A 47 -2.16 3.23 -1.58
N ASN A 48 -3.04 4.00 -0.94
CA ASN A 48 -4.49 3.82 -1.08
C ASN A 48 -4.94 4.02 -2.53
N TRP A 49 -4.39 5.03 -3.20
CA TRP A 49 -4.77 5.32 -4.59
C TRP A 49 -4.31 4.23 -5.54
N LEU A 50 -3.07 3.77 -5.38
CA LEU A 50 -2.51 2.67 -6.16
C LEU A 50 -3.32 1.38 -5.94
N ALA A 51 -3.63 1.06 -4.69
CA ALA A 51 -4.35 -0.15 -4.34
C ALA A 51 -5.78 -0.16 -4.90
N TYR A 52 -6.49 0.96 -4.76
CA TYR A 52 -7.84 1.11 -5.31
C TYR A 52 -7.84 0.99 -6.84
N ALA A 53 -6.96 1.73 -7.52
CA ALA A 53 -6.91 1.79 -8.98
C ALA A 53 -6.65 0.42 -9.64
N TYR A 54 -5.80 -0.40 -9.02
CA TYR A 54 -5.45 -1.72 -9.55
C TYR A 54 -6.24 -2.86 -8.89
N GLN A 55 -7.13 -2.55 -7.95
CA GLN A 55 -7.94 -3.50 -7.18
C GLN A 55 -7.09 -4.58 -6.49
N ILE A 56 -6.00 -4.14 -5.88
CA ILE A 56 -5.04 -4.97 -5.13
C ILE A 56 -5.02 -4.56 -3.66
N PRO A 57 -4.53 -5.41 -2.74
CA PRO A 57 -4.42 -5.02 -1.34
C PRO A 57 -3.53 -3.78 -1.12
N ARG A 58 -3.94 -2.88 -0.22
CA ARG A 58 -3.19 -1.65 0.16
C ARG A 58 -1.72 -1.91 0.50
N ARG A 59 -1.43 -3.06 1.10
CA ARG A 59 -0.07 -3.44 1.49
C ARG A 59 0.88 -3.64 0.32
N VAL A 60 0.39 -3.99 -0.87
CA VAL A 60 1.26 -4.22 -2.04
C VAL A 60 2.06 -2.95 -2.39
N PRO A 61 1.43 -1.81 -2.70
CA PRO A 61 2.18 -0.58 -2.96
C PRO A 61 2.97 -0.09 -1.75
N GLN A 62 2.48 -0.30 -0.51
CA GLN A 62 3.22 0.07 0.69
C GLN A 62 4.55 -0.68 0.82
N GLU A 63 4.53 -2.02 0.75
CA GLU A 63 5.74 -2.83 0.89
C GLU A 63 6.72 -2.61 -0.26
N MET A 64 6.23 -2.41 -1.49
CA MET A 64 7.09 -2.00 -2.60
C MET A 64 7.82 -0.70 -2.26
N LEU A 65 7.11 0.35 -1.88
CA LEU A 65 7.73 1.63 -1.58
C LEU A 65 8.66 1.53 -0.35
N LEU A 66 8.28 0.79 0.69
CA LEU A 66 9.09 0.58 1.88
C LEU A 66 10.33 -0.31 1.67
N ALA A 67 10.33 -1.17 0.65
CA ALA A 67 11.51 -1.92 0.20
C ALA A 67 12.46 -1.08 -0.68
N GLY A 68 12.13 0.19 -0.87
CA GLY A 68 13.00 1.15 -1.55
C GLY A 68 12.64 1.40 -3.02
N TYR A 69 11.54 0.84 -3.53
CA TYR A 69 11.00 1.25 -4.81
C TYR A 69 10.54 2.71 -4.73
N GLY A 70 10.82 3.49 -5.77
CA GLY A 70 10.23 4.83 -5.94
C GLY A 70 8.87 4.75 -6.61
N TYR A 71 8.06 5.81 -6.51
CA TYR A 71 6.73 5.86 -7.14
C TYR A 71 6.76 5.53 -8.63
N GLY A 72 7.76 6.00 -9.38
CA GLY A 72 7.89 5.66 -10.80
C GLY A 72 7.97 4.16 -11.07
N ASN A 73 8.81 3.43 -10.32
CA ASN A 73 8.94 1.98 -10.47
C ASN A 73 7.65 1.25 -10.02
N THR A 74 7.05 1.69 -8.91
CA THR A 74 5.80 1.12 -8.42
C THR A 74 4.64 1.33 -9.40
N LEU A 75 4.50 2.54 -9.96
CA LEU A 75 3.47 2.87 -10.95
C LEU A 75 3.60 2.03 -12.22
N VAL A 76 4.81 1.88 -12.75
CA VAL A 76 5.04 1.06 -13.95
C VAL A 76 4.75 -0.41 -13.65
N ALA A 77 5.28 -0.96 -12.56
CA ALA A 77 5.04 -2.35 -12.19
C ALA A 77 3.55 -2.65 -12.04
N LEU A 78 2.82 -1.80 -11.31
CA LEU A 78 1.38 -1.98 -11.11
C LEU A 78 0.57 -1.75 -12.39
N ALA A 79 1.01 -0.87 -13.29
CA ALA A 79 0.38 -0.72 -14.61
C ALA A 79 0.51 -1.99 -15.47
N LEU A 80 1.65 -2.69 -15.40
CA LEU A 80 1.82 -4.00 -16.05
C LEU A 80 0.94 -5.07 -15.41
N VAL A 81 0.85 -5.09 -14.07
CA VAL A 81 -0.10 -5.96 -13.35
C VAL A 81 -1.53 -5.67 -13.81
N GLY A 82 -1.91 -4.40 -13.95
CA GLY A 82 -3.20 -3.94 -14.50
C GLY A 82 -3.52 -4.49 -15.89
N ARG A 83 -2.51 -4.93 -16.64
CA ARG A 83 -2.65 -5.59 -17.96
C ARG A 83 -2.60 -7.12 -17.90
N GLY A 84 -2.53 -7.71 -16.71
CA GLY A 84 -2.60 -9.14 -16.46
C GLY A 84 -1.27 -9.81 -16.10
N ALA A 85 -0.16 -9.04 -16.04
CA ALA A 85 1.14 -9.59 -15.67
C ALA A 85 1.21 -10.02 -14.19
N SER A 86 2.06 -11.01 -13.90
CA SER A 86 2.46 -11.38 -12.53
C SER A 86 3.35 -10.29 -11.94
N LEU A 87 3.05 -9.83 -10.71
CA LEU A 87 3.93 -8.86 -10.05
C LEU A 87 5.30 -9.49 -9.74
N ASN A 88 5.35 -10.74 -9.29
CA ASN A 88 6.62 -11.40 -8.99
C ASN A 88 7.50 -11.48 -10.24
N GLU A 89 6.92 -11.91 -11.36
CA GLU A 89 7.63 -11.96 -12.63
C GLU A 89 8.12 -10.57 -13.06
N VAL A 90 7.26 -9.54 -12.97
CA VAL A 90 7.63 -8.15 -13.29
C VAL A 90 8.84 -7.69 -12.46
N LEU A 91 8.84 -7.95 -11.16
CA LEU A 91 9.92 -7.51 -10.26
C LEU A 91 11.22 -8.30 -10.47
N GLU A 92 11.12 -9.59 -10.79
CA GLU A 92 12.27 -10.42 -11.18
C GLU A 92 12.89 -9.95 -12.50
N GLN A 93 12.07 -9.72 -13.53
CA GLN A 93 12.56 -9.23 -14.82
C GLN A 93 13.19 -7.84 -14.67
N ARG A 94 12.64 -6.98 -13.81
CA ARG A 94 13.19 -5.64 -13.57
C ARG A 94 14.61 -5.65 -13.01
N GLN A 95 15.05 -6.73 -12.34
CA GLN A 95 16.44 -6.88 -11.90
C GLN A 95 17.44 -6.87 -13.07
N ARG A 96 17.02 -7.41 -14.21
CA ARG A 96 17.91 -7.71 -15.35
C ARG A 96 17.64 -6.81 -16.55
N HIS A 97 16.47 -6.18 -16.57
CA HIS A 97 15.94 -5.51 -17.75
C HIS A 97 15.32 -4.16 -17.40
N LEU A 98 15.38 -3.24 -18.35
CA LEU A 98 14.69 -1.96 -18.31
C LEU A 98 13.19 -2.16 -18.59
N TRP A 99 12.37 -1.20 -18.16
CA TRP A 99 10.91 -1.30 -18.24
C TRP A 99 10.34 -1.68 -19.63
N PRO A 100 10.83 -1.14 -20.76
CA PRO A 100 10.34 -1.56 -22.08
C PRO A 100 10.59 -3.05 -22.39
N GLU A 101 11.73 -3.59 -21.96
CA GLU A 101 12.06 -5.00 -22.14
C GLU A 101 11.30 -5.88 -21.13
N VAL A 102 11.11 -5.41 -19.89
CA VAL A 102 10.25 -6.09 -18.91
C VAL A 102 8.84 -6.27 -19.47
N ALA A 103 8.22 -5.19 -19.97
CA ALA A 103 6.87 -5.24 -20.54
C ALA A 103 6.76 -6.26 -21.69
N ARG A 104 7.76 -6.32 -22.58
CA ARG A 104 7.84 -7.30 -23.65
C ARG A 104 7.89 -8.74 -23.13
N ARG A 105 8.66 -8.98 -22.06
CA ARG A 105 8.85 -10.31 -21.47
C ARG A 105 7.61 -10.82 -20.75
N VAL A 106 6.88 -9.92 -20.10
CA VAL A 106 5.59 -10.25 -19.48
C VAL A 106 4.41 -10.10 -20.45
N GLU A 107 4.72 -10.05 -21.76
CA GLU A 107 3.74 -10.04 -22.87
C GLU A 107 2.70 -8.90 -22.82
N VAL A 108 3.09 -7.74 -22.26
CA VAL A 108 2.24 -6.55 -22.19
C VAL A 108 2.55 -5.59 -23.35
N ASP A 109 1.50 -5.24 -24.10
CA ASP A 109 1.53 -4.20 -25.13
C ASP A 109 1.66 -2.80 -24.50
N VAL A 110 2.84 -2.18 -24.66
CA VAL A 110 3.20 -0.88 -24.09
C VAL A 110 2.33 0.25 -24.65
N ASP A 111 1.88 0.16 -25.89
CA ASP A 111 1.08 1.21 -26.53
C ASP A 111 -0.30 1.35 -25.89
N ARG A 112 -0.77 0.29 -25.22
CA ARG A 112 -2.00 0.31 -24.43
C ARG A 112 -1.83 0.94 -23.06
N LEU A 113 -0.61 1.15 -22.57
CA LEU A 113 -0.40 1.78 -21.27
C LEU A 113 -0.72 3.29 -21.33
N PRO A 114 -1.18 3.93 -20.23
CA PRO A 114 -1.40 5.38 -20.21
C PRO A 114 -0.13 6.16 -20.59
N GLY A 115 -0.28 7.33 -21.23
CA GLY A 115 0.84 8.15 -21.69
C GLY A 115 1.86 8.45 -20.59
N ALA A 116 1.39 8.88 -19.41
CA ALA A 116 2.26 9.15 -18.26
C ALA A 116 3.04 7.91 -17.78
N ILE A 117 2.50 6.70 -17.93
CA ILE A 117 3.22 5.46 -17.61
C ILE A 117 4.32 5.20 -18.64
N ARG A 118 4.05 5.41 -19.94
CA ARG A 118 5.07 5.27 -20.99
C ARG A 118 6.22 6.27 -20.82
N ASP A 119 5.91 7.48 -20.38
CA ASP A 119 6.91 8.50 -20.05
C ASP A 119 7.78 8.06 -18.87
N LEU A 120 7.17 7.47 -17.83
CA LEU A 120 7.90 6.90 -16.69
C LEU A 120 8.81 5.75 -17.11
N MET A 121 8.34 4.85 -17.99
CA MET A 121 9.14 3.74 -18.52
C MET A 121 10.40 4.24 -19.25
N SER A 122 10.32 5.40 -19.88
CA SER A 122 11.42 6.04 -20.62
C SER A 122 12.36 6.85 -19.72
N SER A 123 11.84 7.43 -18.63
CA SER A 123 12.63 8.24 -17.70
C SER A 123 13.37 7.44 -16.62
N GLY A 124 12.97 6.20 -16.37
CA GLY A 124 13.52 5.34 -15.30
C GLY A 124 14.72 4.47 -15.70
N ILE A 125 15.41 4.80 -16.80
CA ILE A 125 16.43 3.95 -17.44
C ILE A 125 17.67 3.74 -16.56
N ASP A 126 18.06 4.72 -15.73
CA ASP A 126 19.37 4.71 -15.06
C ASP A 126 19.33 4.37 -13.56
N GLN A 127 18.16 4.04 -13.00
CA GLN A 127 18.07 3.68 -11.58
C GLN A 127 18.29 2.17 -11.38
N PRO A 128 19.23 1.76 -10.50
CA PRO A 128 19.37 0.37 -10.12
C PRO A 128 18.06 -0.12 -9.50
N ALA A 129 17.60 -1.30 -9.92
CA ALA A 129 16.40 -1.89 -9.35
C ALA A 129 16.66 -2.23 -7.87
N PRO A 130 15.75 -1.90 -6.94
CA PRO A 130 15.76 -2.47 -5.59
C PRO A 130 15.66 -3.99 -5.68
N GLU A 131 16.07 -4.71 -4.63
CA GLU A 131 15.94 -6.17 -4.57
C GLU A 131 14.50 -6.62 -4.84
N PRO A 132 14.31 -7.74 -5.57
CA PRO A 132 12.98 -8.18 -5.97
C PRO A 132 12.20 -8.61 -4.74
N LEU A 133 10.96 -8.13 -4.64
CA LEU A 133 9.99 -8.63 -3.68
C LEU A 133 9.16 -9.75 -4.29
N HIS A 134 8.99 -10.83 -3.54
CA HIS A 134 8.10 -11.92 -3.91
C HIS A 134 6.85 -11.90 -3.03
N PHE A 135 5.70 -11.68 -3.65
CA PHE A 135 4.39 -11.72 -3.01
C PHE A 135 3.77 -13.12 -3.16
N LEU A 136 3.18 -13.62 -2.07
CA LEU A 136 2.35 -14.82 -2.07
C LEU A 136 0.94 -14.47 -1.52
N PRO A 137 -0.15 -14.70 -2.30
CA PRO A 137 -0.14 -15.10 -3.71
C PRO A 137 0.47 -14.01 -4.60
N ASP A 138 0.84 -14.40 -5.81
CA ASP A 138 1.21 -13.46 -6.86
C ASP A 138 0.10 -12.42 -7.12
N VAL A 139 0.49 -11.15 -7.25
CA VAL A 139 -0.45 -10.03 -7.33
C VAL A 139 -1.04 -9.90 -8.73
N ARG A 140 -2.37 -9.81 -8.81
CA ARG A 140 -3.14 -9.67 -10.05
C ARG A 140 -4.27 -8.64 -9.90
N PRO A 141 -4.81 -8.07 -10.99
CA PRO A 141 -5.97 -7.19 -10.91
C PRO A 141 -7.17 -7.89 -10.27
N GLY A 142 -7.91 -7.15 -9.45
CA GLY A 142 -9.06 -7.68 -8.71
C GLY A 142 -8.66 -8.70 -7.64
N LEU A 143 -7.37 -8.84 -7.33
CA LEU A 143 -6.91 -9.78 -6.30
C LEU A 143 -7.59 -9.44 -4.95
N ALA A 144 -7.73 -8.18 -4.58
CA ALA A 144 -8.41 -7.83 -3.34
C ALA A 144 -9.85 -8.40 -3.28
N GLU A 145 -10.62 -8.29 -4.36
CA GLU A 145 -11.98 -8.83 -4.45
C GLU A 145 -11.99 -10.37 -4.53
N ARG A 146 -11.07 -10.98 -5.28
CA ARG A 146 -10.94 -12.43 -5.38
C ARG A 146 -10.51 -13.08 -4.07
N LEU A 147 -9.71 -12.36 -3.28
CA LEU A 147 -9.26 -12.76 -1.95
C LEU A 147 -10.28 -12.44 -0.87
N ARG A 148 -11.19 -11.47 -1.09
CA ARG A 148 -12.33 -11.27 -0.19
C ARG A 148 -13.09 -12.58 -0.17
N LEU A 149 -13.05 -13.22 0.99
CA LEU A 149 -14.05 -14.21 1.29
C LEU A 149 -15.35 -13.41 1.35
N PRO A 150 -16.35 -13.67 0.48
CA PRO A 150 -17.67 -13.12 0.72
C PRO A 150 -17.98 -13.50 2.15
N ALA A 151 -18.16 -12.48 3.00
CA ALA A 151 -18.42 -12.67 4.42
C ALA A 151 -19.43 -13.81 4.51
N PHE A 152 -19.05 -14.90 5.19
CA PHE A 152 -20.01 -15.95 5.50
C PHE A 152 -21.23 -15.21 6.02
N SER A 153 -22.40 -15.42 5.38
CA SER A 153 -23.66 -14.72 5.71
C SER A 153 -23.67 -14.43 7.21
N PRO A 154 -23.92 -13.19 7.68
CA PRO A 154 -23.33 -12.50 8.85
C PRO A 154 -23.44 -13.19 10.23
N THR A 155 -23.20 -14.48 10.24
CA THR A 155 -23.61 -15.43 11.27
C THR A 155 -22.40 -16.15 11.83
N ILE A 156 -21.24 -16.21 11.17
CA ILE A 156 -20.07 -16.94 11.70
C ILE A 156 -19.13 -16.00 12.49
N PRO A 157 -18.61 -16.41 13.68
CA PRO A 157 -19.06 -17.56 14.45
C PRO A 157 -20.50 -17.40 14.92
N ASP A 158 -21.33 -18.41 14.67
CA ASP A 158 -22.72 -18.42 15.09
C ASP A 158 -22.83 -18.87 16.55
N PRO A 159 -23.97 -18.71 17.23
CA PRO A 159 -24.09 -19.12 18.62
C PRO A 159 -23.68 -20.58 18.87
N VAL A 160 -23.90 -21.47 17.89
CA VAL A 160 -23.54 -22.89 17.98
C VAL A 160 -22.02 -23.07 17.93
N ALA A 161 -21.34 -22.39 17.01
CA ALA A 161 -19.90 -22.38 16.88
C ALA A 161 -19.22 -21.71 18.09
N VAL A 162 -19.81 -20.62 18.60
CA VAL A 162 -19.35 -19.94 19.83
C VAL A 162 -19.36 -20.91 21.02
N GLU A 163 -20.45 -21.63 21.23
CA GLU A 163 -20.55 -22.61 22.31
C GLU A 163 -19.59 -23.79 22.06
N ARG A 164 -19.59 -24.34 20.85
CA ARG A 164 -18.81 -25.52 20.47
C ARG A 164 -17.31 -25.31 20.60
N PHE A 165 -16.79 -24.17 20.16
CA PHE A 165 -15.36 -23.85 20.23
C PHE A 165 -14.99 -23.05 21.49
N GLY A 166 -15.96 -22.72 22.34
CA GLY A 166 -15.75 -21.99 23.59
C GLY A 166 -15.17 -20.59 23.37
N LEU A 167 -15.73 -19.86 22.40
CA LEU A 167 -15.21 -18.55 21.99
C LEU A 167 -15.59 -17.46 22.99
N ARG A 168 -14.63 -16.60 23.31
CA ARG A 168 -14.84 -15.36 24.04
C ARG A 168 -15.34 -14.26 23.10
N PRO A 169 -16.08 -13.24 23.59
CA PRO A 169 -16.60 -12.16 22.74
C PRO A 169 -15.53 -11.48 21.88
N GLN A 170 -14.34 -11.24 22.44
CA GLN A 170 -13.24 -10.63 21.71
C GLN A 170 -12.63 -11.56 20.63
N GLU A 171 -12.67 -12.88 20.84
CA GLU A 171 -12.24 -13.83 19.82
C GLU A 171 -13.24 -13.86 18.65
N VAL A 172 -14.55 -13.76 18.95
CA VAL A 172 -15.60 -13.62 17.94
C VAL A 172 -15.39 -12.36 17.09
N GLU A 173 -15.07 -11.23 17.73
CA GLU A 173 -14.75 -9.98 17.03
C GLU A 173 -13.53 -10.12 16.12
N ASN A 174 -12.44 -10.69 16.64
CA ASN A 174 -11.23 -10.94 15.85
C ASN A 174 -11.49 -11.85 14.65
N ILE A 175 -12.24 -12.94 14.84
CA ILE A 175 -12.61 -13.87 13.75
C ILE A 175 -13.40 -13.12 12.68
N ARG A 176 -14.39 -12.31 13.06
CA ARG A 176 -15.19 -11.53 12.10
C ARG A 176 -14.32 -10.56 11.31
N LEU A 177 -13.47 -9.79 11.99
CA LEU A 177 -12.55 -8.84 11.33
C LEU A 177 -11.63 -9.53 10.32
N VAL A 178 -11.11 -10.71 10.67
CA VAL A 178 -10.24 -11.50 9.79
C VAL A 178 -11.02 -12.12 8.62
N LEU A 179 -12.26 -12.57 8.82
CA LEU A 179 -13.09 -13.14 7.74
C LEU A 179 -13.58 -12.07 6.76
N ASP A 180 -13.91 -10.88 7.24
CA ASP A 180 -14.42 -9.77 6.42
C ASP A 180 -13.32 -9.15 5.54
N ASN A 181 -12.11 -8.96 6.10
CA ASN A 181 -11.00 -8.39 5.36
C ASN A 181 -9.64 -8.99 5.76
N PRO A 182 -9.36 -10.23 5.31
CA PRO A 182 -8.17 -10.97 5.73
C PRO A 182 -6.85 -10.30 5.35
N ASN A 183 -6.86 -9.36 4.39
CA ASN A 183 -5.67 -8.67 3.89
C ASN A 183 -5.33 -7.38 4.63
N GLU A 184 -6.27 -6.81 5.39
CA GLU A 184 -6.09 -5.53 6.09
C GLU A 184 -5.75 -5.69 7.57
N VAL A 185 -6.09 -6.84 8.16
CA VAL A 185 -5.72 -7.16 9.55
C VAL A 185 -4.18 -7.27 9.74
N PRO A 186 -3.64 -7.09 10.95
CA PRO A 186 -2.22 -7.40 11.26
C PRO A 186 -1.89 -8.90 11.16
N GLU A 187 -0.61 -9.30 11.12
CA GLU A 187 -0.22 -10.74 11.10
C GLU A 187 -0.41 -11.35 12.47
N GLU A 188 -0.07 -10.61 13.54
CA GLU A 188 -0.27 -11.07 14.90
C GLU A 188 -1.72 -11.49 15.17
N TRP A 189 -2.69 -10.90 14.45
CA TRP A 189 -4.11 -11.23 14.57
C TRP A 189 -4.47 -12.60 14.02
N LEU A 190 -3.75 -13.06 12.99
CA LEU A 190 -3.87 -14.42 12.47
C LEU A 190 -3.44 -15.46 13.52
N ARG A 191 -2.56 -15.06 14.45
CA ARG A 191 -2.06 -15.88 15.56
C ARG A 191 -2.81 -15.66 16.88
N LEU A 192 -3.87 -14.85 16.89
CA LEU A 192 -4.67 -14.68 18.10
C LEU A 192 -5.44 -15.96 18.40
N PRO A 193 -5.66 -16.30 19.69
CA PRO A 193 -6.50 -17.42 20.07
C PRO A 193 -7.92 -17.27 19.53
N ALA A 194 -8.48 -18.38 19.05
CA ALA A 194 -9.82 -18.45 18.49
C ALA A 194 -10.51 -19.75 18.93
N GLY A 195 -10.54 -19.99 20.25
CA GLY A 195 -11.16 -21.17 20.86
C GLY A 195 -10.32 -22.44 20.78
N ARG A 196 -10.49 -23.34 21.76
CA ARG A 196 -9.91 -24.70 21.85
C ARG A 196 -8.61 -24.95 21.06
N SER A 197 -7.54 -24.19 21.33
CA SER A 197 -6.20 -24.27 20.69
C SER A 197 -6.08 -23.85 19.22
N LEU A 198 -7.18 -23.40 18.62
CA LEU A 198 -7.22 -22.80 17.29
C LEU A 198 -6.78 -21.34 17.34
N LEU A 199 -6.32 -20.88 16.19
CA LEU A 199 -5.96 -19.51 15.91
C LEU A 199 -6.99 -18.88 14.97
N THR A 200 -7.06 -17.55 14.95
CA THR A 200 -7.97 -16.84 14.02
C THR A 200 -7.72 -17.24 12.57
N ALA A 201 -6.47 -17.59 12.21
CA ALA A 201 -6.14 -18.09 10.88
C ALA A 201 -6.73 -19.48 10.58
N ASP A 202 -6.93 -20.34 11.58
CA ASP A 202 -7.58 -21.64 11.37
C ASP A 202 -9.03 -21.43 10.93
N TRP A 203 -9.72 -20.47 11.54
CA TRP A 203 -11.07 -20.05 11.13
C TRP A 203 -11.09 -19.55 9.70
N LEU A 204 -10.11 -18.71 9.32
CA LEU A 204 -9.96 -18.19 7.97
C LEU A 204 -9.70 -19.29 6.93
N ILE A 205 -8.83 -20.26 7.25
CA ILE A 205 -8.53 -21.40 6.38
C ILE A 205 -9.77 -22.29 6.22
N ALA A 206 -10.41 -22.66 7.32
CA ALA A 206 -11.62 -23.50 7.31
C ALA A 206 -12.74 -22.86 6.49
N ALA A 207 -13.02 -21.58 6.74
CA ALA A 207 -13.92 -20.76 5.95
C ALA A 207 -13.63 -20.85 4.46
N THR A 208 -12.41 -20.53 4.07
CA THR A 208 -12.04 -20.51 2.67
C THR A 208 -12.23 -21.87 2.00
N LEU A 209 -11.82 -22.94 2.66
CA LEU A 209 -11.99 -24.30 2.16
C LEU A 209 -13.48 -24.69 2.04
N ALA A 210 -14.30 -24.34 3.03
CA ALA A 210 -15.75 -24.56 3.03
C ALA A 210 -16.46 -23.85 1.87
N LYS A 211 -15.91 -22.72 1.39
CA LYS A 211 -16.41 -22.03 0.20
C LYS A 211 -16.09 -22.80 -1.09
N PHE A 212 -14.88 -23.35 -1.21
CA PHE A 212 -14.45 -24.05 -2.44
C PHE A 212 -15.02 -25.46 -2.55
N LYS A 213 -15.32 -26.10 -1.42
CA LYS A 213 -15.95 -27.41 -1.36
C LYS A 213 -16.91 -27.42 -0.17
N PRO A 214 -18.18 -27.81 -0.34
CA PRO A 214 -19.25 -27.57 0.64
C PRO A 214 -19.16 -28.50 1.86
N PHE A 215 -18.06 -28.41 2.59
CA PHE A 215 -17.90 -29.01 3.90
C PHE A 215 -18.33 -28.00 4.97
N PRO A 216 -18.97 -28.45 6.07
CA PRO A 216 -19.22 -27.57 7.20
C PRO A 216 -17.89 -27.03 7.74
N LEU A 217 -17.83 -25.73 7.99
CA LEU A 217 -16.65 -25.05 8.53
C LEU A 217 -16.24 -25.68 9.87
N GLU A 218 -17.23 -26.02 10.69
CA GLU A 218 -17.05 -26.62 12.01
C GLU A 218 -16.35 -27.98 11.90
N THR A 219 -16.66 -28.76 10.86
CA THR A 219 -16.05 -30.08 10.64
C THR A 219 -14.57 -29.94 10.26
N LEU A 220 -14.22 -28.94 9.46
CA LEU A 220 -12.82 -28.64 9.13
C LEU A 220 -12.05 -28.19 10.38
N LEU A 221 -12.63 -27.29 11.18
CA LEU A 221 -12.03 -26.83 12.43
C LEU A 221 -11.89 -27.93 13.47
N GLU A 222 -12.90 -28.80 13.61
CA GLU A 222 -12.85 -29.95 14.52
C GLU A 222 -11.73 -30.92 14.16
N THR A 223 -11.49 -31.13 12.86
CA THR A 223 -10.38 -31.97 12.39
C THR A 223 -9.02 -31.34 12.71
N ARG A 224 -8.95 -30.01 12.75
CA ARG A 224 -7.74 -29.25 13.09
C ARG A 224 -7.46 -29.20 14.61
N LEU A 225 -8.48 -29.40 15.45
CA LEU A 225 -8.38 -29.29 16.91
C LEU A 225 -7.21 -30.11 17.46
N GLY A 226 -6.37 -29.47 18.29
CA GLY A 226 -5.26 -30.11 18.99
C GLY A 226 -3.87 -29.77 18.46
N GLN A 227 -3.73 -28.88 17.47
CA GLN A 227 -2.46 -28.44 16.87
C GLN A 227 -1.60 -29.54 16.20
N VAL A 228 -1.90 -30.84 16.40
CA VAL A 228 -1.09 -31.97 15.89
C VAL A 228 -1.22 -32.19 14.38
N ILE A 229 -2.38 -31.86 13.78
CA ILE A 229 -2.65 -32.13 12.36
C ILE A 229 -2.41 -30.86 11.53
N GLU A 230 -1.46 -30.89 10.62
CA GLU A 230 -1.17 -29.76 9.73
C GLU A 230 -2.33 -29.52 8.74
N TRP A 231 -2.53 -28.27 8.31
CA TRP A 231 -3.60 -27.96 7.35
C TRP A 231 -3.43 -28.73 6.03
N ALA A 232 -2.19 -29.03 5.62
CA ALA A 232 -1.94 -29.87 4.44
C ALA A 232 -2.58 -31.27 4.59
N ASP A 233 -2.55 -31.84 5.79
CA ASP A 233 -3.16 -33.13 6.09
C ASP A 233 -4.69 -33.02 6.14
N VAL A 234 -5.22 -31.96 6.77
CA VAL A 234 -6.67 -31.68 6.78
C VAL A 234 -7.18 -31.56 5.34
N VAL A 235 -6.56 -30.73 4.51
CA VAL A 235 -6.95 -30.55 3.10
C VAL A 235 -6.93 -31.88 2.33
N SER A 236 -5.90 -32.71 2.57
CA SER A 236 -5.79 -34.03 1.94
C SER A 236 -6.90 -34.99 2.41
N LEU A 237 -7.23 -35.01 3.71
CA LEU A 237 -8.32 -35.82 4.28
C LEU A 237 -9.67 -35.49 3.67
N PHE A 238 -9.90 -34.21 3.36
CA PHE A 238 -11.11 -33.74 2.68
C PHE A 238 -11.02 -33.83 1.15
N GLY A 239 -10.03 -34.56 0.61
CA GLY A 239 -9.89 -34.84 -0.83
C GLY A 239 -9.67 -33.58 -1.66
N MET A 240 -8.91 -32.63 -1.14
CA MET A 240 -8.46 -31.42 -1.85
C MET A 240 -6.94 -31.48 -2.05
N ASN A 241 -6.44 -30.81 -3.08
CA ASN A 241 -5.00 -30.69 -3.32
C ASN A 241 -4.40 -29.68 -2.31
N PRO A 242 -3.38 -30.03 -1.50
CA PRO A 242 -2.71 -29.14 -0.55
C PRO A 242 -2.20 -27.83 -1.15
N GLN A 243 -1.97 -27.77 -2.46
CA GLN A 243 -1.63 -26.52 -3.18
C GLN A 243 -2.68 -25.41 -3.00
N VAL A 244 -3.93 -25.74 -2.65
CA VAL A 244 -4.97 -24.73 -2.32
C VAL A 244 -4.57 -23.86 -1.13
N LEU A 245 -3.68 -24.32 -0.26
CA LEU A 245 -3.18 -23.56 0.89
C LEU A 245 -2.12 -22.54 0.48
N THR A 246 -1.40 -22.79 -0.61
CA THR A 246 -0.32 -21.92 -1.11
C THR A 246 -0.69 -21.19 -2.40
N GLN A 247 -1.95 -21.33 -2.87
CA GLN A 247 -2.49 -20.69 -4.06
C GLN A 247 -3.87 -20.06 -3.76
N GLY A 248 -4.25 -19.04 -4.54
CA GLY A 248 -5.57 -18.40 -4.37
C GLY A 248 -5.74 -17.68 -3.01
N PRO A 249 -6.95 -17.66 -2.42
CA PRO A 249 -7.24 -16.89 -1.19
C PRO A 249 -6.41 -17.22 0.05
N LEU A 250 -5.82 -18.43 0.12
CA LEU A 250 -5.05 -18.88 1.29
C LEU A 250 -3.54 -18.70 1.17
N ALA A 251 -3.05 -18.35 -0.03
CA ALA A 251 -1.62 -18.19 -0.28
C ALA A 251 -0.96 -17.11 0.60
N ALA A 252 -1.77 -16.18 1.12
CA ALA A 252 -1.37 -15.13 2.05
C ALA A 252 -1.39 -15.57 3.51
N VAL A 253 -2.11 -16.63 3.85
CA VAL A 253 -2.50 -16.98 5.22
C VAL A 253 -1.70 -18.16 5.72
N TYR A 254 -1.64 -19.23 4.95
CA TYR A 254 -1.00 -20.47 5.37
C TYR A 254 0.51 -20.33 5.57
N PRO A 255 1.28 -19.66 4.68
CA PRO A 255 2.72 -19.51 4.90
C PRO A 255 3.08 -18.66 6.13
N ALA A 256 2.21 -17.74 6.58
CA ALA A 256 2.38 -17.00 7.83
C ALA A 256 2.48 -17.92 9.06
N LEU A 257 1.73 -19.02 9.01
CA LEU A 257 1.62 -19.98 10.11
C LEU A 257 2.78 -20.97 10.10
N THR A 258 3.33 -21.31 8.93
CA THR A 258 4.31 -22.40 8.77
C THR A 258 5.76 -21.93 8.75
N GLY A 259 6.02 -20.61 8.67
CA GLY A 259 7.37 -20.02 8.65
C GLY A 259 8.05 -20.13 7.27
N VAL A 260 8.67 -19.06 6.80
CA VAL A 260 9.18 -18.94 5.42
C VAL A 260 10.65 -18.49 5.39
N PRO A 261 11.44 -18.86 4.33
CA PRO A 261 12.85 -18.50 4.22
C PRO A 261 13.11 -16.97 4.12
N PRO A 262 14.37 -16.53 4.29
CA PRO A 262 14.75 -15.12 4.17
C PRO A 262 14.38 -14.53 2.79
N ASN A 263 13.93 -13.27 2.78
CA ASN A 263 13.60 -12.44 1.60
C ASN A 263 12.28 -12.72 0.87
N THR A 264 11.44 -13.62 1.39
CA THR A 264 10.05 -13.73 0.91
C THR A 264 9.16 -12.77 1.71
N ILE A 265 8.70 -11.67 1.10
CA ILE A 265 7.60 -10.90 1.67
C ILE A 265 6.32 -11.66 1.35
N LEU A 266 6.03 -12.67 2.17
CA LEU A 266 4.66 -13.10 2.31
C LEU A 266 3.80 -11.85 2.50
N SER A 267 2.67 -11.74 1.80
CA SER A 267 1.65 -10.76 2.22
C SER A 267 1.25 -10.94 3.71
N ALA A 268 1.67 -12.08 4.28
CA ALA A 268 1.65 -12.45 5.68
C ALA A 268 2.76 -11.90 6.57
N HIS A 269 4.01 -11.66 6.13
CA HIS A 269 5.06 -11.06 6.98
C HIS A 269 4.84 -9.55 7.07
N ARG A 270 3.74 -9.21 7.74
CA ARG A 270 3.23 -7.86 7.86
C ARG A 270 4.16 -7.13 8.80
N ARG A 271 4.68 -5.99 8.35
CA ARG A 271 5.22 -5.01 9.27
C ARG A 271 4.16 -4.73 10.34
N THR A 272 4.53 -4.97 11.60
CA THR A 272 3.66 -4.75 12.77
C THR A 272 3.44 -3.26 13.02
N ARG A 273 4.34 -2.41 12.50
CA ARG A 273 4.23 -0.96 12.54
C ARG A 273 4.70 -0.34 11.24
N PHE A 274 3.94 0.64 10.77
CA PHE A 274 4.34 1.48 9.66
C PHE A 274 5.28 2.58 10.17
N PRO A 275 6.38 2.93 9.47
CA PRO A 275 7.33 3.93 9.94
C PRO A 275 6.71 5.31 10.12
N ASP A 276 7.05 6.00 11.21
CA ASP A 276 6.57 7.37 11.47
C ASP A 276 7.32 8.42 10.63
N GLN A 277 8.46 8.04 10.05
CA GLN A 277 9.30 8.88 9.22
C GLN A 277 9.82 8.11 8.02
N LEU A 278 9.82 8.77 6.86
CA LEU A 278 10.36 8.20 5.63
C LEU A 278 11.26 9.19 4.89
N PRO A 279 12.13 8.70 3.99
CA PRO A 279 12.94 9.57 3.14
C PRO A 279 12.08 10.54 2.33
N LEU A 280 12.59 11.77 2.13
CA LEU A 280 11.89 12.86 1.44
C LEU A 280 11.55 12.56 -0.04
N ARG A 281 12.07 11.47 -0.62
CA ARG A 281 11.67 11.01 -1.96
C ARG A 281 10.22 10.50 -2.03
N TYR A 282 9.58 10.30 -0.88
CA TYR A 282 8.17 9.88 -0.78
C TYR A 282 7.21 11.04 -0.48
N ASP A 283 7.74 12.24 -0.23
CA ASP A 283 6.98 13.49 -0.11
C ASP A 283 6.34 13.81 -1.46
N LEU A 284 5.01 13.86 -1.52
CA LEU A 284 4.25 14.09 -2.76
C LEU A 284 4.53 15.47 -3.35
N GLU A 285 4.82 16.47 -2.52
CA GLU A 285 5.16 17.83 -2.94
C GLU A 285 6.46 17.83 -3.76
N ARG A 286 7.42 16.98 -3.40
CA ARG A 286 8.77 16.93 -4.00
C ARG A 286 8.88 16.01 -5.20
N LEU A 287 7.81 15.31 -5.59
CA LEU A 287 7.87 14.39 -6.72
C LEU A 287 8.09 15.12 -8.06
N PRO A 288 8.84 14.50 -8.99
CA PRO A 288 8.91 14.97 -10.37
C PRO A 288 7.52 15.09 -11.00
N THR A 289 7.33 16.07 -11.88
CA THR A 289 6.05 16.32 -12.57
C THR A 289 5.51 15.07 -13.25
N THR A 290 6.38 14.25 -13.87
CA THR A 290 5.97 12.98 -14.51
C THR A 290 5.30 12.01 -13.54
N GLN A 291 5.78 11.92 -12.30
CA GLN A 291 5.19 11.05 -11.27
C GLN A 291 3.88 11.64 -10.73
N LYS A 292 3.82 12.97 -10.52
CA LYS A 292 2.57 13.66 -10.13
C LYS A 292 1.47 13.46 -11.18
N THR A 293 1.80 13.63 -12.46
CA THR A 293 0.88 13.41 -13.59
C THR A 293 0.41 11.95 -13.65
N ALA A 294 1.26 10.98 -13.33
CA ALA A 294 0.87 9.57 -13.30
C ALA A 294 0.03 9.19 -12.06
N LEU A 295 0.22 9.86 -10.92
CA LEU A 295 -0.57 9.63 -9.68
C LEU A 295 -1.95 10.28 -9.73
N ARG A 296 -2.09 11.45 -10.36
CA ARG A 296 -3.33 12.24 -10.41
C ARG A 296 -4.55 11.43 -10.86
N PRO A 297 -4.50 10.63 -11.95
CA PRO A 297 -5.64 9.79 -12.35
C PRO A 297 -6.05 8.76 -11.28
N LEU A 298 -5.09 8.23 -10.52
CA LEU A 298 -5.36 7.22 -9.50
C LEU A 298 -6.07 7.84 -8.29
N LEU A 299 -5.66 9.04 -7.88
CA LEU A 299 -6.37 9.86 -6.90
C LEU A 299 -7.81 10.11 -7.36
N SER A 300 -7.99 10.56 -8.60
CA SER A 300 -9.31 10.83 -9.17
C SER A 300 -10.21 9.61 -9.16
N TRP A 301 -9.70 8.44 -9.54
CA TRP A 301 -10.47 7.19 -9.49
C TRP A 301 -10.84 6.80 -8.07
N THR A 302 -9.92 6.95 -7.12
CA THR A 302 -10.13 6.56 -5.72
C THR A 302 -11.25 7.35 -5.06
N TYR A 303 -11.30 8.65 -5.30
CA TYR A 303 -12.34 9.51 -4.72
C TYR A 303 -13.51 9.78 -5.67
N GLN A 304 -13.55 9.11 -6.83
CA GLN A 304 -14.58 9.31 -7.85
C GLN A 304 -14.76 10.80 -8.17
N GLU A 305 -13.64 11.48 -8.42
CA GLU A 305 -13.59 12.90 -8.72
C GLU A 305 -14.37 13.20 -10.00
N THR A 306 -15.31 14.13 -9.92
CA THR A 306 -16.08 14.61 -11.06
C THR A 306 -15.29 15.65 -11.86
N PRO A 307 -15.62 15.88 -13.15
CA PRO A 307 -14.98 16.92 -13.94
C PRO A 307 -15.08 18.33 -13.32
N GLY A 308 -16.19 18.62 -12.62
CA GLY A 308 -16.39 19.90 -11.94
C GLY A 308 -15.50 20.06 -10.71
N GLU A 309 -15.34 19.00 -9.92
CA GLU A 309 -14.40 18.98 -8.79
C GLU A 309 -12.96 19.13 -9.27
N ARG A 310 -12.59 18.43 -10.36
CA ARG A 310 -11.26 18.58 -10.98
C ARG A 310 -10.97 20.02 -11.38
N ALA A 311 -11.88 20.63 -12.16
CA ALA A 311 -11.69 21.99 -12.63
C ALA A 311 -11.54 22.99 -11.47
N ARG A 312 -12.22 22.73 -10.34
CA ARG A 312 -12.09 23.53 -9.12
C ARG A 312 -10.74 23.30 -8.44
N LEU A 313 -10.34 22.05 -8.25
CA LEU A 313 -9.03 21.71 -7.65
C LEU A 313 -7.84 22.19 -8.48
N ASP A 314 -7.97 22.22 -9.82
CA ASP A 314 -6.94 22.75 -10.72
C ASP A 314 -6.88 24.29 -10.68
N ALA A 315 -7.95 24.96 -10.24
CA ALA A 315 -7.98 26.41 -10.03
C ALA A 315 -7.36 26.81 -8.66
N GLU A 316 -7.31 25.88 -7.71
CA GLU A 316 -6.67 26.07 -6.41
C GLU A 316 -5.18 25.69 -6.46
N ASP A 317 -4.31 26.47 -5.83
CA ASP A 317 -2.87 26.17 -5.72
C ASP A 317 -2.58 25.17 -4.58
N LEU A 318 -3.33 24.07 -4.56
CA LEU A 318 -3.21 23.03 -3.54
C LEU A 318 -2.21 21.94 -3.94
N GLU A 319 -1.44 21.46 -2.97
CA GLU A 319 -0.61 20.27 -3.17
C GLU A 319 -1.46 19.04 -3.48
N LEU A 320 -0.90 18.06 -4.21
CA LEU A 320 -1.63 16.84 -4.63
C LEU A 320 -2.29 16.11 -3.45
N ALA A 321 -1.63 16.07 -2.30
CA ALA A 321 -2.16 15.45 -1.09
C ALA A 321 -3.24 16.30 -0.40
N GLU A 322 -3.14 17.64 -0.44
CA GLU A 322 -4.21 18.52 0.05
C GLU A 322 -5.47 18.38 -0.80
N GLN A 323 -5.31 18.25 -2.12
CA GLN A 323 -6.43 17.93 -3.01
C GLN A 323 -7.07 16.57 -2.66
N ALA A 324 -6.25 15.58 -2.30
CA ALA A 324 -6.75 14.29 -1.80
C ALA A 324 -7.51 14.43 -0.48
N ILE A 325 -7.01 15.24 0.47
CA ILE A 325 -7.69 15.51 1.73
C ILE A 325 -9.06 16.17 1.47
N ALA A 326 -9.10 17.20 0.62
CA ALA A 326 -10.34 17.89 0.28
C ALA A 326 -11.39 16.92 -0.31
N LEU A 327 -11.00 16.08 -1.27
CA LEU A 327 -11.87 15.06 -1.84
C LEU A 327 -12.30 14.02 -0.80
N ALA A 328 -11.39 13.52 0.04
CA ALA A 328 -11.70 12.53 1.05
C ALA A 328 -12.69 13.06 2.10
N LEU A 329 -12.53 14.31 2.54
CA LEU A 329 -13.47 14.98 3.43
C LEU A 329 -14.83 15.21 2.76
N THR A 330 -14.84 15.54 1.46
CA THR A 330 -16.07 15.68 0.66
C THR A 330 -16.85 14.36 0.68
N ARG A 331 -16.17 13.22 0.47
CA ARG A 331 -16.80 11.89 0.48
C ARG A 331 -17.22 11.43 1.88
N SER A 332 -16.47 11.78 2.92
CA SER A 332 -16.76 11.36 4.30
C SER A 332 -17.90 12.16 4.93
N SER A 333 -18.07 13.43 4.54
CA SER A 333 -19.09 14.32 5.09
C SER A 333 -20.37 14.42 4.26
N GLY A 334 -20.31 14.10 2.97
CA GLY A 334 -21.40 14.37 2.01
C GLY A 334 -21.56 15.85 1.64
N LEU A 335 -20.65 16.72 2.11
CA LEU A 335 -20.62 18.13 1.72
C LEU A 335 -20.15 18.29 0.28
N GLU A 336 -20.48 19.41 -0.35
CA GLU A 336 -19.88 19.78 -1.64
C GLU A 336 -18.43 20.22 -1.45
N LEU A 337 -17.56 19.86 -2.40
CA LEU A 337 -16.15 20.25 -2.38
C LEU A 337 -15.97 21.77 -2.26
N ALA A 338 -16.88 22.54 -2.86
CA ALA A 338 -16.88 24.00 -2.79
C ALA A 338 -16.91 24.52 -1.34
N VAL A 339 -17.75 23.91 -0.50
CA VAL A 339 -17.88 24.29 0.92
C VAL A 339 -16.57 24.03 1.65
N ILE A 340 -15.95 22.87 1.41
CA ILE A 340 -14.69 22.51 2.06
C ILE A 340 -13.56 23.46 1.66
N LEU A 341 -13.46 23.79 0.37
CA LEU A 341 -12.44 24.71 -0.15
C LEU A 341 -12.66 26.15 0.30
N GLU A 342 -13.91 26.61 0.40
CA GLU A 342 -14.25 27.94 0.94
C GLU A 342 -13.79 28.09 2.39
N GLN A 343 -14.06 27.09 3.24
CA GLN A 343 -13.59 27.09 4.62
C GLN A 343 -12.07 27.08 4.71
N ARG A 344 -11.41 26.33 3.81
CA ARG A 344 -9.95 26.33 3.71
C ARG A 344 -9.42 27.72 3.33
N ALA A 345 -10.07 28.41 2.38
CA ALA A 345 -9.71 29.76 1.96
C ALA A 345 -9.98 30.82 3.05
N GLU A 346 -10.98 30.61 3.90
CA GLU A 346 -11.26 31.44 5.09
C GLU A 346 -10.22 31.27 6.21
N GLY A 347 -9.31 30.31 6.07
CA GLY A 347 -8.19 30.09 6.98
C GLY A 347 -8.36 28.94 7.97
N ASP A 348 -9.44 28.15 7.85
CA ASP A 348 -9.56 26.94 8.66
C ASP A 348 -8.45 25.94 8.32
N SER A 349 -7.99 25.23 9.35
CA SER A 349 -7.13 24.06 9.17
C SER A 349 -7.97 22.85 8.74
N TRP A 350 -7.33 21.81 8.20
CA TRP A 350 -8.03 20.59 7.82
C TRP A 350 -8.70 19.91 9.02
N ALA A 351 -8.04 19.86 10.18
CA ALA A 351 -8.61 19.39 11.43
C ALA A 351 -9.73 20.32 11.92
N GLY A 352 -9.61 21.63 11.72
CA GLY A 352 -10.67 22.61 12.01
C GLY A 352 -11.94 22.32 11.21
N ILE A 353 -11.82 22.03 9.91
CA ILE A 353 -12.94 21.64 9.04
C ILE A 353 -13.60 20.34 9.55
N VAL A 354 -12.79 19.32 9.89
CA VAL A 354 -13.30 18.06 10.45
C VAL A 354 -14.12 18.31 11.72
N GLN A 355 -13.62 19.13 12.63
CA GLN A 355 -14.31 19.45 13.89
C GLN A 355 -15.57 20.28 13.65
N ARG A 356 -15.49 21.31 12.80
CA ARG A 356 -16.60 22.24 12.51
C ARG A 356 -17.82 21.50 11.97
N PHE A 357 -17.60 20.56 11.06
CA PHE A 357 -18.69 19.80 10.43
C PHE A 357 -18.95 18.44 11.09
N ALA A 358 -18.28 18.13 12.21
CA ALA A 358 -18.38 16.84 12.89
C ALA A 358 -18.22 15.65 11.93
N ILE A 359 -17.22 15.71 11.05
CA ILE A 359 -16.97 14.68 10.03
C ILE A 359 -16.53 13.40 10.74
N ASP A 360 -17.20 12.27 10.46
CA ASP A 360 -16.82 10.98 11.00
C ASP A 360 -15.50 10.51 10.39
N MET A 361 -14.48 10.36 11.25
CA MET A 361 -13.14 9.90 10.87
C MET A 361 -12.92 8.43 11.23
N THR A 362 -13.95 7.70 11.65
CA THR A 362 -13.86 6.28 11.98
C THR A 362 -13.36 5.49 10.77
N GLY A 363 -12.25 4.77 10.92
CA GLY A 363 -11.60 4.02 9.84
C GLY A 363 -10.79 4.87 8.84
N GLN A 364 -10.68 6.19 9.05
CA GLN A 364 -9.93 7.12 8.19
C GLN A 364 -8.53 7.44 8.76
N GLU A 365 -7.85 6.44 9.30
CA GLU A 365 -6.56 6.60 10.00
C GLU A 365 -5.46 7.23 9.12
N ASP A 366 -5.39 6.82 7.85
CA ASP A 366 -4.41 7.35 6.90
C ASP A 366 -4.68 8.81 6.54
N LEU A 367 -5.96 9.17 6.38
CA LEU A 367 -6.38 10.54 6.11
C LEU A 367 -6.07 11.43 7.30
N TRP A 368 -6.38 10.97 8.51
CA TRP A 368 -6.10 11.71 9.73
C TRP A 368 -4.59 11.91 9.95
N ALA A 369 -3.78 10.87 9.71
CA ALA A 369 -2.32 10.98 9.75
C ALA A 369 -1.79 12.02 8.76
N ALA A 370 -2.36 12.10 7.56
CA ALA A 370 -1.97 13.10 6.55
C ALA A 370 -2.36 14.53 6.92
N ILE A 371 -3.51 14.72 7.56
CA ILE A 371 -3.93 16.00 8.12
C ILE A 371 -2.94 16.44 9.21
N GLN A 372 -2.71 15.58 10.20
CA GLN A 372 -1.83 15.88 11.33
C GLN A 372 -0.40 16.17 10.89
N ALA A 373 0.15 15.41 9.94
CA ALA A 373 1.50 15.60 9.45
C ALA A 373 1.69 16.98 8.78
N ARG A 374 0.66 17.48 8.09
CA ARG A 374 0.69 18.78 7.41
C ARG A 374 0.48 19.96 8.35
N GLU A 375 -0.36 19.80 9.36
CA GLU A 375 -0.59 20.85 10.36
C GLU A 375 0.54 20.98 11.38
N ALA A 376 1.39 19.97 11.48
CA ALA A 376 2.62 20.01 12.28
C ALA A 376 3.83 20.60 11.53
N ARG A 377 3.67 21.02 10.27
CA ARG A 377 4.67 21.73 9.45
C ARG A 377 4.63 23.22 9.75
#